data_AF-A0A1G3R4F3-F1
#
_entry.id   AF-A0A1G3R4F3-F1
#
_cell.length_a   1.000
_cell.length_b   1.000
_cell.length_c   1.000
_cell.angle_alpha   90.00
_cell.angle_beta   90.00
_cell.angle_gamma   90.00
#
_symmetry.space_group_name_H-M   'P 1'
#
loop_
_entity.id
_entity.type
_entity.pdbx_description
1 polymer ?
#
loop_
_entity_poly.entity_id
_entity_poly.type
_entity_poly.pdbx_seq_one_letter_code
_entity_poly.pdbx_strand_id
1 'polypeptide(L)'
;MRLAGLKVVSGDMQWWVMPWYDFIASNDWAAALRGEYSNCTPPYLYLLTVAAKTNVLLPKVVAIKLISILFDCVNAYLVYRILKGRVANGNLAMLAAGLFLCLPTVAANSATWGQADAIYACFVLASVFLLLQRHPARAMLVFGIAAAAVMTLAWVVVYARRIRNMTADITILCATVSVAIVPFLLPKMHDRFFYLLDVFSFLLVFFMPRLWIVAVAAQVASVLVYLMFLVVPASASLHSMGGIVMGVAVLSNSFAVCFLLWQQWTVITKANREIRP
;
A
#
# COMPACT_ATOMS: atom_id res chain seq x y z
N MET A 1 1.76 -22.49 20.50
CA MET A 1 1.11 -21.22 20.09
C MET A 1 0.45 -21.33 18.71
N ARG A 2 1.19 -21.56 17.61
CA ARG A 2 0.62 -21.59 16.24
C ARG A 2 -0.52 -22.59 16.02
N LEU A 3 -0.38 -23.83 16.52
CA LEU A 3 -1.42 -24.86 16.40
C LEU A 3 -2.72 -24.50 17.13
N ALA A 4 -2.64 -23.79 18.26
CA ALA A 4 -3.82 -23.29 18.97
C ALA A 4 -4.50 -22.17 18.18
N GLY A 5 -3.72 -21.32 17.50
CA GLY A 5 -4.22 -20.24 16.66
C GLY A 5 -5.01 -20.73 15.44
N LEU A 6 -4.71 -21.90 14.89
CA LEU A 6 -5.39 -22.43 13.68
C LEU A 6 -6.90 -22.62 13.86
N LYS A 7 -7.37 -22.83 15.09
CA LYS A 7 -8.80 -22.97 15.42
C LYS A 7 -9.51 -21.65 15.66
N VAL A 8 -8.75 -20.58 15.92
CA VAL A 8 -9.28 -19.25 16.15
C VAL A 8 -9.74 -18.68 14.82
N VAL A 9 -10.92 -18.08 14.79
CA VAL A 9 -11.36 -17.30 13.63
C VAL A 9 -11.38 -15.84 14.04
N SER A 10 -10.58 -15.02 13.38
CA SER A 10 -10.51 -13.58 13.64
C SER A 10 -11.71 -12.86 13.01
N GLY A 11 -12.05 -11.69 13.54
CA GLY A 11 -13.09 -10.84 12.96
C GLY A 11 -12.80 -10.51 11.50
N ASP A 12 -11.58 -10.07 11.17
CA ASP A 12 -11.20 -9.76 9.79
C ASP A 12 -11.36 -10.96 8.84
N MET A 13 -11.04 -12.15 9.32
CA MET A 13 -11.23 -13.37 8.55
C MET A 13 -12.71 -13.69 8.33
N GLN A 14 -13.54 -13.58 9.36
CA GLN A 14 -14.98 -13.79 9.27
C GLN A 14 -15.68 -12.81 8.32
N TRP A 15 -15.33 -11.52 8.43
CA TRP A 15 -16.04 -10.45 7.73
C TRP A 15 -15.54 -10.21 6.30
N TRP A 16 -14.28 -10.53 6.01
CA TRP A 16 -13.68 -10.23 4.71
C TRP A 16 -13.18 -11.48 4.00
N VAL A 17 -12.21 -12.18 4.59
CA VAL A 17 -11.45 -13.23 3.87
C VAL A 17 -12.30 -14.48 3.60
N MET A 18 -13.15 -14.89 4.54
CA MET A 18 -14.02 -16.05 4.39
C MET A 18 -15.10 -15.82 3.31
N PRO A 19 -15.82 -14.68 3.27
CA PRO A 19 -16.71 -14.35 2.16
C PRO A 19 -16.02 -14.37 0.80
N TRP A 20 -14.79 -13.83 0.72
CA TRP A 20 -13.99 -13.87 -0.51
C TRP A 20 -13.66 -15.31 -0.92
N TYR A 21 -13.23 -16.12 0.05
CA TYR A 21 -12.94 -17.53 -0.18
C TYR A 21 -14.17 -18.31 -0.65
N ASP A 22 -15.33 -18.08 -0.03
CA ASP A 22 -16.58 -18.76 -0.36
C ASP A 22 -17.09 -18.36 -1.75
N PHE A 23 -16.99 -17.08 -2.11
CA PHE A 23 -17.25 -16.60 -3.45
C PHE A 23 -16.36 -17.30 -4.48
N ILE A 24 -15.05 -17.40 -4.21
CA ILE A 24 -14.12 -18.08 -5.13
C ILE A 24 -14.42 -19.58 -5.23
N ALA A 25 -14.70 -20.24 -4.12
CA ALA A 25 -14.95 -21.68 -4.07
C ALA A 25 -16.20 -22.07 -4.88
N SER A 26 -17.25 -21.23 -4.82
CA SER A 26 -18.56 -21.47 -5.45
C SER A 26 -18.65 -21.11 -6.94
N ASN A 27 -17.72 -20.30 -7.46
CA ASN A 27 -17.72 -19.84 -8.85
C ASN A 27 -16.74 -20.64 -9.71
N ASP A 28 -16.64 -20.41 -11.02
CA ASP A 28 -15.54 -20.96 -11.83
C ASP A 28 -14.24 -20.14 -11.67
N TRP A 29 -13.12 -20.61 -12.24
CA TRP A 29 -11.84 -19.89 -12.15
C TRP A 29 -11.88 -18.49 -12.76
N ALA A 30 -12.64 -18.32 -13.84
CA ALA A 30 -12.70 -17.07 -14.57
C ALA A 30 -13.56 -16.02 -13.85
N ALA A 31 -14.62 -16.43 -13.17
CA ALA A 31 -15.45 -15.57 -12.32
C ALA A 31 -14.77 -15.24 -10.99
N ALA A 32 -14.02 -16.18 -10.41
CA ALA A 32 -13.22 -15.93 -9.22
C ALA A 32 -12.19 -14.80 -9.40
N LEU A 33 -11.57 -14.69 -10.57
CA LEU A 33 -10.56 -13.66 -10.85
C LEU A 33 -11.13 -12.35 -11.40
N ARG A 34 -12.41 -12.34 -11.83
CA ARG A 34 -13.08 -11.16 -12.41
C ARG A 34 -14.02 -10.43 -11.45
N GLY A 35 -14.39 -11.04 -10.31
CA GLY A 35 -15.38 -10.47 -9.40
C GLY A 35 -14.85 -9.33 -8.51
N GLU A 36 -15.66 -8.29 -8.29
CA GLU A 36 -15.36 -7.11 -7.44
C GLU A 36 -15.66 -7.36 -5.94
N TYR A 37 -15.50 -8.59 -5.47
CA TYR A 37 -15.88 -8.96 -4.11
C TYR A 37 -14.80 -8.63 -3.07
N SER A 38 -13.56 -8.31 -3.48
CA SER A 38 -12.41 -8.18 -2.58
C SER A 38 -11.67 -6.84 -2.66
N ASN A 39 -10.90 -6.55 -1.60
CA ASN A 39 -10.17 -5.29 -1.41
C ASN A 39 -8.65 -5.50 -1.42
N CYS A 40 -8.21 -6.75 -1.56
CA CYS A 40 -6.81 -7.13 -1.46
C CYS A 40 -6.07 -7.00 -2.79
N THR A 41 -4.75 -6.88 -2.71
CA THR A 41 -3.89 -6.83 -3.88
C THR A 41 -3.96 -8.16 -4.68
N PRO A 42 -3.87 -8.11 -6.01
CA PRO A 42 -4.00 -9.29 -6.87
C PRO A 42 -3.14 -10.51 -6.49
N PRO A 43 -1.88 -10.36 -6.01
CA PRO A 43 -1.07 -11.51 -5.61
C PRO A 43 -1.67 -12.35 -4.48
N TYR A 44 -2.30 -11.71 -3.48
CA TYR A 44 -2.96 -12.42 -2.40
C TYR A 44 -4.21 -13.15 -2.90
N LEU A 45 -4.95 -12.55 -3.83
CA LEU A 45 -6.14 -13.17 -4.42
C LEU A 45 -5.82 -14.41 -5.26
N TYR A 46 -4.70 -14.43 -5.98
CA TYR A 46 -4.26 -15.63 -6.70
C TYR A 46 -3.94 -16.78 -5.75
N LEU A 47 -3.21 -16.50 -4.66
CA LEU A 47 -2.92 -17.50 -3.63
C LEU A 47 -4.20 -18.01 -2.95
N LEU A 48 -5.11 -17.10 -2.64
CA LEU A 48 -6.41 -17.41 -2.06
C LEU A 48 -7.28 -18.25 -3.02
N THR A 49 -7.18 -18.00 -4.33
CA THR A 49 -7.91 -18.75 -5.36
C THR A 49 -7.44 -20.18 -5.45
N VAL A 50 -6.12 -20.41 -5.45
CA VAL A 50 -5.56 -21.77 -5.40
C VAL A 50 -6.00 -22.49 -4.13
N ALA A 51 -5.94 -21.82 -2.97
CA ALA A 51 -6.37 -22.38 -1.70
C ALA A 51 -7.87 -22.74 -1.71
N ALA A 52 -8.72 -21.86 -2.25
CA ALA A 52 -10.16 -22.07 -2.34
C ALA A 52 -10.56 -23.16 -3.33
N LYS A 53 -9.83 -23.32 -4.44
CA LYS A 53 -10.07 -24.38 -5.43
C LYS A 53 -9.55 -25.75 -5.03
N THR A 54 -8.67 -25.79 -4.04
CA THR A 54 -8.17 -27.02 -3.42
C THR A 54 -8.83 -27.30 -2.06
N ASN A 55 -10.00 -26.70 -1.81
CA ASN A 55 -10.79 -26.83 -0.57
C ASN A 55 -11.18 -28.26 -0.17
N VAL A 56 -11.09 -29.23 -1.10
CA VAL A 56 -11.29 -30.66 -0.82
C VAL A 56 -10.18 -31.20 0.10
N LEU A 57 -8.98 -30.61 0.06
CA LEU A 57 -7.81 -31.09 0.80
C LEU A 57 -7.76 -30.57 2.24
N LEU A 58 -8.27 -29.36 2.49
CA LEU A 58 -8.06 -28.65 3.75
C LEU A 58 -9.28 -27.83 4.15
N PRO A 59 -9.61 -27.75 5.45
CA PRO A 59 -10.63 -26.83 5.94
C PRO A 59 -10.31 -25.38 5.58
N LYS A 60 -11.31 -24.61 5.15
CA LYS A 60 -11.21 -23.20 4.73
C LYS A 60 -10.32 -22.32 5.62
N VAL A 61 -10.54 -22.34 6.94
CA VAL A 61 -9.77 -21.52 7.89
C VAL A 61 -8.28 -21.90 7.89
N VAL A 62 -7.98 -23.20 7.77
CA VAL A 62 -6.62 -23.71 7.71
C VAL A 62 -5.98 -23.34 6.37
N ALA A 63 -6.71 -23.47 5.26
CA ALA A 63 -6.24 -23.13 3.92
C ALA A 63 -5.85 -21.65 3.81
N ILE A 64 -6.65 -20.73 4.35
CA ILE A 64 -6.34 -19.29 4.39
C ILE A 64 -5.07 -19.03 5.21
N LYS A 65 -4.99 -19.58 6.42
CA LYS A 65 -3.86 -19.34 7.34
C LYS A 65 -2.55 -19.94 6.86
N LEU A 66 -2.62 -21.05 6.12
CA LEU A 66 -1.44 -21.68 5.55
C LEU A 66 -0.72 -20.77 4.56
N ILE A 67 -1.41 -19.89 3.85
CA ILE A 67 -0.78 -18.88 2.99
C ILE A 67 0.16 -18.01 3.83
N SER A 68 -0.34 -17.41 4.90
CA SER A 68 0.46 -16.56 5.78
C SER A 68 1.59 -17.33 6.49
N ILE A 69 1.32 -18.56 6.94
CA ILE A 69 2.32 -19.42 7.60
C ILE A 69 3.45 -19.80 6.63
N LEU A 70 3.13 -20.07 5.36
CA LEU A 70 4.13 -20.36 4.34
C LEU A 70 5.09 -19.17 4.16
N PHE A 71 4.56 -17.95 4.11
CA PHE A 71 5.40 -16.75 4.00
C PHE A 71 6.22 -16.46 5.26
N ASP A 72 5.75 -16.81 6.46
CA ASP A 72 6.60 -16.79 7.66
C ASP A 72 7.82 -17.70 7.54
N CYS A 73 7.64 -18.91 6.97
CA CYS A 73 8.75 -19.83 6.73
C CYS A 73 9.75 -19.26 5.71
N VAL A 74 9.25 -18.63 4.65
CA VAL A 74 10.11 -17.94 3.66
C VAL A 74 10.87 -16.78 4.31
N ASN A 75 10.20 -15.98 5.14
CA ASN A 75 10.81 -14.89 5.89
C ASN A 75 11.91 -15.40 6.84
N ALA A 76 11.64 -16.47 7.58
CA ALA A 76 12.61 -17.09 8.48
C ALA A 76 13.85 -17.59 7.71
N TYR A 77 13.65 -18.19 6.53
CA TYR A 77 14.74 -18.59 5.66
C TYR A 77 15.56 -17.39 5.18
N LEU A 78 14.93 -16.28 4.78
CA LEU A 78 15.63 -15.06 4.39
C LEU A 78 16.42 -14.46 5.55
N VAL A 79 15.86 -14.44 6.77
CA VAL A 79 16.56 -14.02 8.00
C VAL A 79 17.80 -14.88 8.25
N TYR A 80 17.68 -16.20 8.16
CA TYR A 80 18.83 -17.11 8.26
C TYR A 80 19.91 -16.78 7.23
N ARG A 81 19.53 -16.61 5.95
CA ARG A 81 20.46 -16.33 4.86
C ARG A 81 21.17 -15.00 5.03
N ILE A 82 20.49 -13.96 5.52
CA ILE A 82 21.07 -12.65 5.85
C ILE A 82 22.07 -12.80 7.01
N LEU A 83 21.68 -13.45 8.12
CA LEU A 83 22.51 -13.58 9.31
C LEU A 83 23.73 -14.48 9.10
N LYS A 84 23.61 -15.53 8.29
CA LYS A 84 24.74 -16.38 7.90
C LYS A 84 25.83 -15.60 7.17
N GLY A 85 25.46 -14.55 6.43
CA GLY A 85 26.43 -13.65 5.79
C GLY A 85 27.09 -12.65 6.74
N ARG A 86 26.63 -12.54 8.00
CA ARG A 86 27.07 -11.51 8.95
C ARG A 86 27.73 -12.07 10.21
N VAL A 87 27.29 -13.22 10.69
CA VAL A 87 27.75 -13.84 11.94
C VAL A 87 28.65 -15.03 11.63
N ALA A 88 29.81 -15.12 12.29
CA ALA A 88 30.76 -16.22 12.09
C ALA A 88 30.21 -17.60 12.53
N ASN A 89 29.36 -17.61 13.56
CA ASN A 89 28.72 -18.84 14.06
C ASN A 89 27.39 -19.11 13.33
N GLY A 90 27.38 -20.10 12.44
CA GLY A 90 26.20 -20.51 11.68
C GLY A 90 25.04 -21.01 12.54
N ASN A 91 25.32 -21.59 13.72
CA ASN A 91 24.29 -22.06 14.64
C ASN A 91 23.51 -20.90 15.26
N LEU A 92 24.16 -19.74 15.47
CA LEU A 92 23.50 -18.54 15.97
C LEU A 92 22.51 -17.97 14.93
N ALA A 93 22.88 -18.01 13.64
CA ALA A 93 21.98 -17.59 12.56
C ALA A 93 20.75 -18.51 12.44
N MET A 94 20.93 -19.81 12.65
CA MET A 94 19.83 -20.78 12.65
C MET A 94 18.93 -20.61 13.87
N LEU A 95 19.51 -20.40 15.06
CA LEU A 95 18.77 -20.09 16.28
C LEU A 95 17.92 -18.83 16.10
N ALA A 96 18.49 -17.76 15.54
CA ALA A 96 17.78 -16.50 15.30
C ALA A 96 16.60 -16.65 14.32
N ALA A 97 16.74 -17.47 13.27
CA ALA A 97 15.63 -17.77 12.36
C ALA A 97 14.53 -18.62 13.03
N GLY A 98 14.91 -19.56 13.90
CA GLY A 98 13.95 -20.29 14.73
C GLY A 98 13.20 -19.37 15.69
N LEU A 99 13.92 -18.48 16.37
CA LEU A 99 13.34 -17.46 17.25
C LEU A 99 12.41 -16.52 16.50
N PHE A 100 12.74 -16.13 15.26
CA PHE A 100 11.87 -15.32 14.40
C PHE A 100 10.49 -15.97 14.19
N LEU A 101 10.42 -17.28 13.92
CA LEU A 101 9.15 -18.00 13.77
C LEU A 101 8.34 -18.08 15.07
N CYS A 102 9.06 -18.07 16.20
CA CYS A 102 8.50 -18.08 17.55
C CYS A 102 8.14 -16.69 18.07
N LEU A 103 8.45 -15.61 17.34
CA LEU A 103 8.04 -14.27 17.75
C LEU A 103 6.51 -14.23 17.89
N PRO A 104 6.00 -13.72 19.04
CA PRO A 104 4.57 -13.75 19.31
C PRO A 104 3.78 -12.98 18.26
N THR A 105 4.33 -11.88 17.74
CA THR A 105 3.72 -11.07 16.68
C THR A 105 3.67 -11.79 15.34
N VAL A 106 4.75 -12.46 14.94
CA VAL A 106 4.82 -13.24 13.69
C VAL A 106 3.88 -14.44 13.74
N ALA A 107 3.89 -15.18 14.86
CA ALA A 107 3.01 -16.32 15.08
C ALA A 107 1.53 -15.92 15.17
N ALA A 108 1.21 -14.76 15.75
CA ALA A 108 -0.16 -14.27 15.81
C ALA A 108 -0.64 -13.76 14.44
N ASN A 109 0.16 -12.97 13.74
CA ASN A 109 -0.16 -12.43 12.42
C ASN A 109 -0.61 -13.52 11.42
N SER A 110 0.12 -14.63 11.37
CA SER A 110 -0.20 -15.73 10.47
C SER A 110 -1.17 -16.75 11.07
N ALA A 111 -0.86 -17.34 12.24
CA ALA A 111 -1.59 -18.49 12.74
C ALA A 111 -2.87 -18.11 13.49
N THR A 112 -2.96 -16.95 14.14
CA THR A 112 -4.20 -16.51 14.81
C THR A 112 -5.05 -15.64 13.90
N TRP A 113 -4.46 -14.66 13.21
CA TRP A 113 -5.20 -13.68 12.40
C TRP A 113 -5.33 -14.03 10.91
N GLY A 114 -4.36 -14.73 10.31
CA GLY A 114 -4.37 -15.09 8.89
C GLY A 114 -4.24 -13.89 7.96
N GLN A 115 -3.43 -12.89 8.34
CA GLN A 115 -3.23 -11.65 7.59
C GLN A 115 -2.14 -11.79 6.51
N ALA A 116 -2.18 -10.89 5.52
CA ALA A 116 -1.29 -10.92 4.35
C ALA A 116 0.08 -10.26 4.58
N ASP A 117 0.36 -9.70 5.77
CA ASP A 117 1.55 -8.89 6.03
C ASP A 117 2.86 -9.65 5.85
N ALA A 118 2.86 -10.97 6.10
CA ALA A 118 4.01 -11.84 5.89
C ALA A 118 4.47 -11.87 4.42
N ILE A 119 3.54 -11.67 3.48
CA ILE A 119 3.82 -11.62 2.03
C ILE A 119 4.62 -10.36 1.71
N TYR A 120 4.19 -9.22 2.23
CA TYR A 120 4.89 -7.95 2.04
C TYR A 120 6.30 -7.99 2.65
N ALA A 121 6.41 -8.47 3.89
CA ALA A 121 7.69 -8.64 4.58
C ALA A 121 8.68 -9.51 3.78
N CYS A 122 8.18 -10.52 3.06
CA CYS A 122 9.00 -11.39 2.23
C CYS A 122 9.66 -10.67 1.06
N PHE A 123 8.93 -9.84 0.33
CA PHE A 123 9.52 -9.08 -0.77
C PHE A 123 10.53 -8.04 -0.27
N VAL A 124 10.29 -7.44 0.89
CA VAL A 124 11.25 -6.51 1.53
C VAL A 124 12.51 -7.26 1.98
N LEU A 125 12.39 -8.35 2.73
CA LEU A 125 13.54 -9.13 3.18
C LEU A 125 14.35 -9.71 2.02
N ALA A 126 13.69 -10.15 0.95
CA ALA A 126 14.36 -10.65 -0.25
C ALA A 126 15.13 -9.52 -0.97
N SER A 127 14.60 -8.30 -1.00
CA SER A 127 15.33 -7.15 -1.56
C SER A 127 16.56 -6.78 -0.73
N VAL A 128 16.44 -6.73 0.60
CA VAL A 128 17.57 -6.48 1.51
C VAL A 128 18.65 -7.56 1.33
N PHE A 129 18.24 -8.82 1.26
CA PHE A 129 19.15 -9.93 1.03
C PHE A 129 19.95 -9.78 -0.28
N LEU A 130 19.29 -9.42 -1.37
CA LEU A 130 19.94 -9.22 -2.67
C LEU A 130 20.85 -7.96 -2.69
N LEU A 131 20.50 -6.90 -1.95
CA LEU A 131 21.38 -5.74 -1.76
C LEU A 131 22.66 -6.13 -1.02
N LEU A 132 22.55 -6.91 0.05
CA LEU A 132 23.70 -7.40 0.82
C LEU A 132 24.62 -8.30 -0.03
N GLN A 133 24.08 -8.99 -1.03
CA GLN A 133 24.85 -9.77 -2.01
C GLN A 133 25.44 -8.94 -3.16
N ARG A 134 25.32 -7.61 -3.14
CA ARG A 134 25.77 -6.72 -4.22
C ARG A 134 25.13 -7.04 -5.58
N HIS A 135 23.88 -7.52 -5.58
CA HIS A 135 23.06 -7.68 -6.77
C HIS A 135 21.96 -6.59 -6.85
N PRO A 136 22.33 -5.30 -7.00
CA PRO A 136 21.40 -4.18 -6.85
C PRO A 136 20.25 -4.20 -7.84
N ALA A 137 20.46 -4.64 -9.09
CA ALA A 137 19.40 -4.72 -10.09
C ALA A 137 18.30 -5.73 -9.74
N ARG A 138 18.68 -6.92 -9.24
CA ARG A 138 17.72 -7.94 -8.79
C ARG A 138 17.03 -7.53 -7.50
N ALA A 139 17.77 -6.89 -6.60
CA ALA A 139 17.21 -6.31 -5.39
C ALA A 139 16.16 -5.24 -5.70
N MET A 140 16.43 -4.34 -6.65
CA MET A 140 15.52 -3.29 -7.11
C MET A 140 14.27 -3.85 -7.78
N LEU A 141 14.37 -4.97 -8.49
CA LEU A 141 13.22 -5.63 -9.11
C LEU A 141 12.30 -6.29 -8.07
N VAL A 142 12.88 -7.00 -7.10
CA VAL A 142 12.12 -7.65 -6.00
C VAL A 142 11.54 -6.61 -5.03
N PHE A 143 12.27 -5.51 -4.79
CA PHE A 143 11.76 -4.32 -4.12
C PHE A 143 10.66 -3.62 -4.94
N GLY A 144 10.80 -3.57 -6.26
CA GLY A 144 9.87 -2.95 -7.20
C GLY A 144 8.50 -3.63 -7.23
N ILE A 145 8.44 -4.96 -7.04
CA ILE A 145 7.18 -5.70 -6.88
C ILE A 145 6.56 -5.46 -5.49
N ALA A 146 7.37 -5.26 -4.44
CA ALA A 146 6.89 -4.71 -3.17
C ALA A 146 6.35 -3.28 -3.33
N ALA A 147 6.70 -2.63 -4.43
CA ALA A 147 6.44 -1.24 -4.70
C ALA A 147 5.55 -1.07 -5.94
N ALA A 148 4.27 -1.46 -5.85
CA ALA A 148 3.21 -0.59 -6.38
C ALA A 148 3.25 0.82 -5.70
N ALA A 149 3.93 0.92 -4.55
CA ALA A 149 4.58 2.12 -4.03
C ALA A 149 5.66 2.76 -4.95
N VAL A 150 6.07 2.11 -6.05
CA VAL A 150 7.05 2.60 -7.04
C VAL A 150 6.48 3.73 -7.87
N MET A 151 5.17 3.86 -8.08
CA MET A 151 4.63 5.03 -8.80
C MET A 151 4.98 6.34 -8.07
N THR A 152 4.95 6.33 -6.73
CA THR A 152 5.49 7.41 -5.88
C THR A 152 7.01 7.52 -6.02
N LEU A 153 7.73 6.39 -6.03
CA LEU A 153 9.19 6.38 -6.16
C LEU A 153 9.72 6.84 -7.53
N ALA A 154 9.00 6.59 -8.63
CA ALA A 154 9.37 7.00 -9.98
C ALA A 154 9.24 8.52 -10.13
N TRP A 155 8.16 9.09 -9.59
CA TRP A 155 8.02 10.54 -9.43
C TRP A 155 9.13 11.11 -8.53
N VAL A 156 9.39 10.50 -7.36
CA VAL A 156 10.49 10.90 -6.46
C VAL A 156 11.85 10.81 -7.15
N VAL A 157 12.15 9.79 -7.95
CA VAL A 157 13.45 9.58 -8.60
C VAL A 157 13.67 10.53 -9.79
N VAL A 158 12.64 10.80 -10.60
CA VAL A 158 12.72 11.78 -11.69
C VAL A 158 12.99 13.18 -11.14
N TYR A 159 12.30 13.55 -10.05
CA TYR A 159 12.48 14.85 -9.44
C TYR A 159 13.73 14.92 -8.54
N ALA A 160 14.10 13.88 -7.79
CA ALA A 160 15.34 13.84 -7.00
C ALA A 160 16.60 13.92 -7.87
N ARG A 161 16.59 13.39 -9.10
CA ARG A 161 17.69 13.57 -10.06
C ARG A 161 17.69 14.96 -10.73
N ARG A 162 16.59 15.70 -10.63
CA ARG A 162 16.44 17.05 -11.19
C ARG A 162 16.64 18.16 -10.16
N ILE A 163 16.37 17.92 -8.89
CA ILE A 163 16.51 18.91 -7.83
C ILE A 163 17.99 18.99 -7.46
N ARG A 164 18.67 20.06 -7.92
CA ARG A 164 20.08 20.30 -7.58
C ARG A 164 20.25 20.88 -6.16
N ASN A 165 19.29 21.67 -5.69
CA ASN A 165 19.27 22.27 -4.35
C ASN A 165 17.89 22.09 -3.69
N MET A 166 17.86 21.59 -2.46
CA MET A 166 16.62 21.51 -1.65
C MET A 166 16.45 22.76 -0.80
N THR A 167 15.48 23.60 -1.14
CA THR A 167 14.99 24.69 -0.28
C THR A 167 13.76 24.23 0.51
N ALA A 168 13.39 24.97 1.57
CA ALA A 168 12.19 24.69 2.35
C ALA A 168 10.93 24.66 1.47
N ASP A 169 10.82 25.60 0.53
CA ASP A 169 9.69 25.73 -0.40
C ASP A 169 9.56 24.52 -1.34
N ILE A 170 10.67 24.05 -1.91
CA ILE A 170 10.69 22.87 -2.79
C ILE A 170 10.33 21.61 -2.01
N THR A 171 10.78 21.51 -0.76
CA THR A 171 10.52 20.36 0.11
C THR A 171 9.03 20.24 0.41
N ILE A 172 8.38 21.34 0.79
CA ILE A 172 6.95 21.37 1.11
C ILE A 172 6.12 21.15 -0.16
N LEU A 173 6.50 21.75 -1.29
CA LEU A 173 5.83 21.51 -2.57
C LEU A 173 5.88 20.03 -2.98
N CYS A 174 7.03 19.37 -2.83
CA CYS A 174 7.16 17.95 -3.13
C CYS A 174 6.34 17.08 -2.17
N ALA A 175 6.31 17.43 -0.87
CA ALA A 175 5.50 16.73 0.10
C ALA A 175 4.00 16.81 -0.24
N THR A 176 3.49 18.01 -0.55
CA THR A 176 2.08 18.21 -0.93
C THR A 176 1.71 17.44 -2.20
N VAL A 177 2.56 17.44 -3.22
CA VAL A 177 2.32 16.67 -4.46
C VAL A 177 2.33 15.17 -4.20
N SER A 178 3.25 14.67 -3.35
CA SER A 178 3.33 13.25 -3.01
C SER A 178 2.02 12.77 -2.41
N VAL A 179 1.48 13.54 -1.48
CA VAL A 179 0.22 13.26 -0.78
C VAL A 179 -0.96 13.29 -1.74
N ALA A 180 -0.97 14.26 -2.67
CA ALA A 180 -2.02 14.41 -3.67
C ALA A 180 -2.13 13.20 -4.63
N ILE A 181 -1.01 12.55 -4.94
CA ILE A 181 -0.95 11.42 -5.89
C ILE A 181 -1.41 10.11 -5.24
N VAL A 182 -1.14 9.90 -3.95
CA VAL A 182 -1.43 8.64 -3.24
C VAL A 182 -2.87 8.13 -3.41
N PRO A 183 -3.94 8.95 -3.29
CA PRO A 183 -5.30 8.45 -3.49
C PRO A 183 -5.53 7.82 -4.86
N PHE A 184 -4.85 8.29 -5.91
CA PHE A 184 -4.97 7.74 -7.28
C PHE A 184 -4.24 6.40 -7.46
N LEU A 185 -3.39 6.00 -6.50
CA LEU A 185 -2.62 4.75 -6.54
C LEU A 185 -3.33 3.60 -5.82
N LEU A 186 -4.26 3.92 -4.92
CA LEU A 186 -4.88 2.95 -4.03
C LEU A 186 -6.39 2.94 -4.29
N PRO A 187 -6.92 1.92 -5.00
CA PRO A 187 -8.28 1.91 -5.55
C PRO A 187 -9.42 2.11 -4.54
N LYS A 188 -9.18 2.02 -3.23
CA LYS A 188 -10.25 1.72 -2.27
C LYS A 188 -10.37 2.62 -1.04
N MET A 189 -9.48 3.61 -0.82
CA MET A 189 -9.52 4.47 0.38
C MET A 189 -9.36 5.97 0.09
N HIS A 190 -9.99 6.48 -0.97
CA HIS A 190 -9.87 7.87 -1.40
C HIS A 190 -10.20 8.88 -0.28
N ASP A 191 -11.18 8.60 0.58
CA ASP A 191 -11.66 9.51 1.63
C ASP A 191 -10.60 9.88 2.69
N ARG A 192 -9.66 8.97 2.99
CA ARG A 192 -8.64 9.20 4.03
C ARG A 192 -7.46 10.04 3.56
N PHE A 193 -7.23 10.08 2.24
CA PHE A 193 -6.09 10.80 1.67
C PHE A 193 -6.37 12.29 1.47
N PHE A 194 -7.64 12.70 1.44
CA PHE A 194 -8.04 14.10 1.34
C PHE A 194 -7.66 14.94 2.56
N TYR A 195 -7.76 14.39 3.78
CA TYR A 195 -7.33 15.10 5.00
C TYR A 195 -5.84 15.46 4.97
N LEU A 196 -5.02 14.53 4.51
CA LEU A 196 -3.58 14.74 4.43
C LEU A 196 -3.26 15.79 3.34
N LEU A 197 -4.02 15.81 2.25
CA LEU A 197 -3.91 16.85 1.23
C LEU A 197 -4.32 18.23 1.77
N ASP A 198 -5.37 18.33 2.61
CA ASP A 198 -5.81 19.59 3.24
C ASP A 198 -4.71 20.20 4.12
N VAL A 199 -4.10 19.38 5.00
CA VAL A 199 -3.04 19.84 5.91
C VAL A 199 -1.80 20.32 5.14
N PHE A 200 -1.35 19.56 4.14
CA PHE A 200 -0.16 19.90 3.37
C PHE A 200 -0.41 21.04 2.37
N SER A 201 -1.63 21.20 1.85
CA SER A 201 -1.97 22.32 0.98
C SER A 201 -2.12 23.62 1.77
N PHE A 202 -2.67 23.58 2.99
CA PHE A 202 -2.68 24.72 3.92
C PHE A 202 -1.26 25.20 4.27
N LEU A 203 -0.38 24.27 4.63
CA LEU A 203 1.03 24.58 4.91
C LEU A 203 1.72 25.21 3.69
N LEU A 204 1.46 24.67 2.50
CA LEU A 204 2.04 25.15 1.23
C LEU A 204 1.76 26.64 0.97
N VAL A 205 0.65 27.19 1.45
CA VAL A 205 0.31 28.62 1.26
C VAL A 205 1.33 29.54 1.94
N PHE A 206 1.90 29.15 3.08
CA PHE A 206 2.86 29.99 3.80
C PHE A 206 4.24 30.03 3.13
N PHE A 207 4.59 28.98 2.39
CA PHE A 207 5.86 28.87 1.66
C PHE A 207 5.72 29.32 0.20
N MET A 208 4.52 29.18 -0.37
CA MET A 208 4.20 29.59 -1.73
C MET A 208 2.79 30.20 -1.79
N PRO A 209 2.60 31.47 -1.37
CA PRO A 209 1.27 32.11 -1.28
C PRO A 209 0.46 32.07 -2.57
N ARG A 210 1.14 32.03 -3.72
CA ARG A 210 0.52 31.87 -5.04
C ARG A 210 -0.28 30.57 -5.23
N LEU A 211 -0.11 29.57 -4.36
CA LEU A 211 -0.77 28.26 -4.43
C LEU A 211 -2.00 28.14 -3.50
N TRP A 212 -2.50 29.25 -2.94
CA TRP A 212 -3.67 29.28 -2.06
C TRP A 212 -4.92 28.59 -2.64
N ILE A 213 -5.09 28.63 -3.96
CA ILE A 213 -6.21 27.99 -4.68
C ILE A 213 -6.23 26.48 -4.45
N VAL A 214 -5.07 25.84 -4.29
CA VAL A 214 -4.97 24.40 -4.03
C VAL A 214 -5.51 24.06 -2.65
N ALA A 215 -5.22 24.90 -1.64
CA ALA A 215 -5.72 24.70 -0.28
C ALA A 215 -7.24 24.86 -0.22
N VAL A 216 -7.78 25.87 -0.90
CA VAL A 216 -9.23 26.07 -0.98
C VAL A 216 -9.91 24.93 -1.73
N ALA A 217 -9.34 24.49 -2.86
CA ALA A 217 -9.91 23.39 -3.66
C ALA A 217 -9.92 22.06 -2.90
N ALA A 218 -8.83 21.75 -2.18
CA ALA A 218 -8.75 20.56 -1.32
C ALA A 218 -9.81 20.62 -0.21
N GLN A 219 -9.90 21.74 0.51
CA GLN A 219 -10.86 21.90 1.60
C GLN A 219 -12.32 21.80 1.15
N VAL A 220 -12.64 22.39 -0.01
CA VAL A 220 -13.99 22.29 -0.61
C VAL A 220 -14.28 20.85 -1.03
N ALA A 221 -13.33 20.16 -1.66
CA ALA A 221 -13.50 18.75 -2.04
C ALA A 221 -13.74 17.86 -0.80
N SER A 222 -12.95 18.03 0.26
CA SER A 222 -13.10 17.31 1.52
C SER A 222 -14.47 17.56 2.16
N VAL A 223 -14.89 18.82 2.28
CA VAL A 223 -16.18 19.16 2.90
C VAL A 223 -17.35 18.58 2.10
N LEU A 224 -17.30 18.62 0.76
CA LEU A 224 -18.32 18.02 -0.09
C LEU A 224 -18.42 16.51 0.11
N VAL A 225 -17.29 15.81 0.20
CA VAL A 225 -17.24 14.36 0.46
C VAL A 225 -17.79 14.04 1.85
N TYR A 226 -17.37 14.77 2.89
CA TYR A 226 -17.86 14.55 4.26
C TYR A 226 -19.36 14.86 4.43
N LEU A 227 -19.86 15.92 3.80
CA LEU A 227 -21.29 16.24 3.83
C LEU A 227 -22.14 15.16 3.15
N MET A 228 -21.65 14.54 2.07
CA MET A 228 -22.36 13.41 1.46
C MET A 228 -22.49 12.23 2.44
N PHE A 229 -21.41 11.88 3.14
CA PHE A 229 -21.43 10.78 4.11
C PHE A 229 -22.31 11.03 5.34
N LEU A 230 -22.46 12.30 5.75
CA LEU A 230 -23.25 12.67 6.92
C LEU A 230 -24.74 12.87 6.61
N VAL A 231 -25.08 13.34 5.40
CA VAL A 231 -26.44 13.73 5.03
C VAL A 231 -27.20 12.62 4.30
N VAL A 232 -26.51 11.73 3.59
CA VAL A 232 -27.15 10.68 2.78
C VAL A 232 -27.25 9.37 3.58
N PRO A 233 -28.46 8.88 3.93
CA PRO A 233 -28.63 7.60 4.61
C PRO A 233 -28.10 6.45 3.75
N ALA A 234 -27.46 5.45 4.36
CA ALA A 234 -26.90 4.28 3.66
C ALA A 234 -27.93 3.49 2.81
N SER A 235 -29.22 3.67 3.09
CA SER A 235 -30.35 3.07 2.38
C SER A 235 -30.86 3.89 1.18
N ALA A 236 -30.47 5.17 1.07
CA ALA A 236 -30.77 6.00 -0.08
C ALA A 236 -29.71 5.73 -1.14
N SER A 237 -29.98 4.73 -1.98
CA SER A 237 -29.20 4.43 -3.18
C SER A 237 -28.88 5.72 -3.93
N LEU A 238 -27.60 5.96 -4.20
CA LEU A 238 -27.01 6.34 -5.50
C LEU A 238 -27.87 7.17 -6.49
N HIS A 239 -28.80 7.98 -6.02
CA HIS A 239 -29.72 8.75 -6.85
C HIS A 239 -29.05 10.08 -7.12
N SER A 240 -28.47 10.17 -8.32
CA SER A 240 -28.04 11.37 -9.07
C SER A 240 -27.14 12.35 -8.33
N MET A 241 -27.58 12.92 -7.20
CA MET A 241 -26.88 13.93 -6.41
C MET A 241 -25.57 13.43 -5.80
N GLY A 242 -25.55 12.23 -5.20
CA GLY A 242 -24.31 11.68 -4.61
C GLY A 242 -23.23 11.39 -5.66
N GLY A 243 -23.62 10.89 -6.83
CA GLY A 243 -22.71 10.65 -7.95
C GLY A 243 -22.19 11.95 -8.58
N ILE A 244 -23.04 12.98 -8.72
CA ILE A 244 -22.63 14.31 -9.19
C ILE A 244 -21.64 14.95 -8.22
N VAL A 245 -21.90 14.91 -6.92
CA VAL A 245 -21.00 15.50 -5.90
C VAL A 245 -19.66 14.77 -5.85
N MET A 246 -19.66 13.43 -5.93
CA MET A 246 -18.43 12.65 -6.03
C MET A 246 -17.67 12.94 -7.33
N GLY A 247 -18.38 13.05 -8.46
CA GLY A 247 -17.79 13.45 -9.74
C GLY A 247 -17.13 14.82 -9.69
N VAL A 248 -17.79 15.81 -9.09
CA VAL A 248 -17.25 17.16 -8.88
C VAL A 248 -16.02 17.14 -7.95
N ALA A 249 -16.06 16.38 -6.86
CA ALA A 249 -14.93 16.23 -5.95
C ALA A 249 -13.71 15.58 -6.63
N VAL A 250 -13.92 14.53 -7.43
CA VAL A 250 -12.87 13.85 -8.20
C VAL A 250 -12.28 14.79 -9.26
N LEU A 251 -13.09 15.53 -9.99
CA LEU A 251 -12.63 16.48 -11.00
C LEU A 251 -11.85 17.64 -10.36
N SER A 252 -12.34 18.19 -9.26
CA SER A 252 -11.65 19.23 -8.48
C SER A 252 -10.28 18.75 -7.99
N ASN A 253 -10.23 17.55 -7.41
CA ASN A 253 -8.97 16.97 -6.94
C ASN A 253 -8.00 16.67 -8.08
N SER A 254 -8.49 16.09 -9.18
CA SER A 254 -7.66 15.80 -10.36
C SER A 254 -7.07 17.07 -10.96
N PHE A 255 -7.85 18.15 -11.02
CA PHE A 255 -7.36 19.46 -11.44
C PHE A 255 -6.29 20.00 -10.49
N ALA A 256 -6.51 19.92 -9.17
CA ALA A 256 -5.54 20.36 -8.17
C ALA A 256 -4.21 19.59 -8.26
N VAL A 257 -4.26 18.28 -8.47
CA VAL A 257 -3.06 17.42 -8.64
C VAL A 257 -2.30 17.77 -9.92
N CYS A 258 -3.01 17.90 -11.05
CA CYS A 258 -2.40 18.30 -12.32
C CYS A 258 -1.75 19.68 -12.22
N PHE A 259 -2.42 20.62 -11.55
CA PHE A 259 -1.89 21.97 -11.31
C PHE A 259 -0.65 21.93 -10.41
N LEU A 260 -0.67 21.16 -9.32
CA LEU A 260 0.48 20.97 -8.43
C LEU A 260 1.68 20.35 -9.16
N LEU A 261 1.46 19.34 -10.00
CA LEU A 261 2.50 18.71 -10.82
C LEU A 261 3.13 19.69 -11.82
N TRP A 262 2.29 20.49 -12.49
CA TRP A 262 2.76 21.53 -13.40
C TRP A 262 3.56 22.62 -12.67
N GLN A 263 3.09 23.04 -11.49
CA GLN A 263 3.80 24.02 -10.67
C GLN A 263 5.14 23.48 -10.17
N GLN A 264 5.19 22.23 -9.74
CA GLN A 264 6.43 21.59 -9.34
C GLN A 264 7.42 21.51 -10.51
N TRP A 265 6.95 21.18 -11.72
CA TRP A 265 7.79 21.16 -12.91
C TRP A 265 8.36 22.54 -13.25
N THR A 266 7.53 23.60 -13.23
CA THR A 266 7.96 24.96 -13.56
C THR A 266 8.96 25.53 -12.54
N VAL A 267 8.74 25.29 -11.25
CA VAL A 267 9.65 25.74 -10.17
C VAL A 267 11.01 25.07 -10.30
N ILE A 268 11.04 23.75 -10.48
CA ILE A 268 12.29 22.98 -10.55
C ILE A 268 13.04 23.26 -11.86
N THR A 269 12.34 23.54 -12.97
CA THR A 269 12.99 23.92 -14.23
C THR A 269 13.60 25.32 -14.18
N LYS A 270 12.93 26.30 -13.55
CA LYS A 270 13.50 27.64 -13.33
C LYS A 270 14.72 27.62 -12.41
N ALA A 271 14.61 26.95 -11.25
CA ALA A 271 15.72 26.80 -10.30
C ALA A 271 16.96 26.15 -10.96
N ASN A 272 16.77 25.19 -11.86
CA ASN A 272 17.88 24.57 -12.60
C ASN A 272 18.51 25.45 -13.68
N ARG A 273 17.80 26.45 -14.21
CA ARG A 273 18.34 27.42 -15.18
C ARG A 273 19.22 28.45 -14.48
N GLU A 274 18.83 28.88 -13.28
CA GLU A 274 19.59 29.85 -12.47
C GLU A 274 20.93 29.30 -11.94
N ILE A 275 21.09 27.97 -11.90
CA ILE A 275 22.32 27.29 -11.45
C ILE A 275 23.26 26.94 -12.62
N ARG A 276 22.82 27.05 -13.88
CA ARG A 276 23.71 26.84 -15.04
C ARG A 276 24.42 28.16 -15.37
N PRO A 277 25.77 28.20 -15.36
CA PRO A 277 26.51 29.40 -15.77
C PRO A 277 26.25 29.74 -17.25
#